data_AF-A0A3M4YHK9-F1
#
_entry.id   AF-A0A3M4YHK9-F1
#
_cell.length_a   1.000
_cell.length_b   1.000
_cell.length_c   1.000
_cell.angle_alpha   90.00
_cell.angle_beta   90.00
_cell.angle_gamma   90.00
#
_symmetry.space_group_name_H-M   'P 1'
#
loop_
_entity.id
_entity.type
_entity.pdbx_description
1 polymer ?
#
loop_
_entity_poly.entity_id
_entity_poly.type
_entity_poly.pdbx_seq_one_letter_code
_entity_poly.pdbx_strand_id
1 'polypeptide(L)'
;MESGCTGVSDCVGLQDQAPCPDCERALVCKGFSMSSGLQGSLMVDVAGTWLTSEDRQFLRQPEVGGLIIFARNIEHPRQVRELSAAIRAVRPDLLLAVDQEGGR
;
A
#
# COMPACT_ATOMS: atom_id res chain seq x y z
N MET A 1 -25.85 -19.57 33.55
CA MET A 1 -25.51 -18.88 32.29
C MET A 1 -24.74 -17.64 32.67
N GLU A 2 -23.45 -17.77 32.95
CA GLU A 2 -22.43 -16.72 32.84
C GLU A 2 -21.10 -17.47 32.74
N SER A 3 -20.52 -17.51 31.54
CA SER A 3 -19.18 -18.04 31.28
C SER A 3 -18.44 -16.95 30.51
N GLY A 4 -17.92 -15.96 31.25
CA GLY A 4 -17.03 -14.94 30.71
C GLY A 4 -15.59 -15.45 30.72
N CYS A 5 -14.91 -15.40 29.58
CA CYS A 5 -13.52 -15.80 29.44
C CYS A 5 -12.62 -14.90 30.29
N THR A 6 -11.90 -15.46 31.26
CA THR A 6 -11.04 -14.71 32.20
C THR A 6 -9.54 -14.78 31.87
N GLY A 7 -9.13 -15.13 30.64
CA GLY A 7 -7.70 -15.15 30.29
C GLY A 7 -7.36 -15.26 28.81
N VAL A 8 -6.16 -14.78 28.44
CA VAL A 8 -5.61 -14.77 27.07
C VAL A 8 -5.36 -16.19 26.52
N SER A 9 -5.35 -17.22 27.38
CA SER A 9 -5.13 -18.61 26.98
C SER A 9 -6.30 -19.27 26.26
N ASP A 10 -7.50 -18.68 26.27
CA ASP A 10 -8.69 -19.23 25.61
C ASP A 10 -8.94 -18.68 24.20
N CYS A 11 -8.01 -17.90 23.65
CA CYS A 11 -8.10 -17.32 22.30
C CYS A 11 -7.25 -18.03 21.24
N VAL A 12 -6.84 -19.27 21.49
CA VAL A 12 -6.19 -20.09 20.45
C VAL A 12 -7.29 -20.83 19.67
N GLY A 13 -7.73 -20.25 18.55
CA GLY A 13 -8.54 -20.99 17.58
C GLY A 13 -9.74 -20.27 16.94
N LEU A 14 -9.99 -18.99 17.21
CA LEU A 14 -11.01 -18.23 16.47
C LEU A 14 -10.36 -17.34 15.41
N GLN A 15 -10.28 -17.88 14.20
CA GLN A 15 -10.14 -17.10 12.98
C GLN A 15 -11.40 -16.24 12.79
N ASP A 16 -11.18 -14.96 12.49
CA ASP A 16 -12.11 -14.04 11.83
C ASP A 16 -13.53 -13.92 12.38
N GLN A 17 -13.70 -13.36 13.58
CA GLN A 17 -15.00 -12.79 13.95
C GLN A 17 -14.86 -11.51 14.75
N ALA A 18 -15.05 -10.39 14.03
CA ALA A 18 -15.47 -9.04 14.43
C ALA A 18 -14.84 -8.37 15.68
N PRO A 19 -14.63 -7.04 15.68
CA PRO A 19 -14.13 -6.35 16.87
C PRO A 19 -15.14 -6.48 18.02
N CYS A 20 -14.65 -6.89 19.20
CA CYS A 20 -15.42 -6.90 20.44
C CYS A 20 -16.02 -5.51 20.71
N PRO A 21 -17.31 -5.40 21.08
CA PRO A 21 -17.99 -4.11 21.25
C PRO A 21 -17.48 -3.30 22.46
N ASP A 22 -16.69 -3.90 23.36
CA ASP A 22 -16.27 -3.30 24.64
C ASP A 22 -14.80 -2.80 24.66
N CYS A 23 -14.12 -2.77 23.50
CA CYS A 23 -12.69 -2.49 23.38
C CYS A 23 -12.43 -1.10 22.73
N GLU A 24 -12.25 -0.05 23.54
CA GLU A 24 -11.98 1.33 23.05
C GLU A 24 -10.56 1.56 22.47
N ARG A 25 -9.85 0.51 22.07
CA ARG A 25 -8.60 0.64 21.28
C ARG A 25 -8.72 -0.19 20.01
N ALA A 26 -9.33 0.42 18.99
CA ALA A 26 -9.33 -0.07 17.62
C ALA A 26 -7.90 -0.05 17.03
N LEU A 27 -7.05 -0.96 17.49
CA LEU A 27 -5.85 -1.38 16.79
C LEU A 27 -6.31 -2.17 15.58
N VAL A 28 -6.54 -1.42 14.50
CA VAL A 28 -6.54 -1.80 13.09
C VAL A 28 -6.06 -3.25 12.87
N CYS A 29 -7.01 -4.17 12.86
CA CYS A 29 -6.90 -5.41 12.09
C CYS A 29 -7.05 -5.04 10.60
N LYS A 30 -6.12 -4.25 10.03
CA LYS A 30 -6.01 -4.18 8.57
C LYS A 30 -5.37 -5.48 8.14
N GLY A 31 -6.19 -6.32 7.51
CA GLY A 31 -5.85 -7.65 7.04
C GLY A 31 -4.45 -7.69 6.44
N PHE A 32 -3.55 -8.31 7.18
CA PHE A 32 -2.36 -8.90 6.61
C PHE A 32 -2.84 -10.14 5.87
N SER A 33 -3.29 -9.96 4.62
CA SER A 33 -3.56 -11.08 3.73
C SER A 33 -2.27 -11.88 3.61
N MET A 34 -2.27 -13.10 4.16
CA MET A 34 -1.24 -14.09 3.90
C MET A 34 -1.35 -14.56 2.45
N SER A 35 -0.83 -13.73 1.55
CA SER A 35 -0.43 -14.15 0.21
C SER A 35 1.07 -14.37 0.26
N SER A 36 1.44 -15.63 0.50
CA SER A 36 2.81 -16.12 0.51
C SER A 36 3.38 -16.09 -0.92
N GLY A 37 4.20 -15.08 -1.19
CA GLY A 37 5.08 -15.00 -2.36
C GLY A 37 5.14 -13.60 -2.96
N LEU A 38 6.26 -12.88 -2.72
CA LEU A 38 6.67 -11.64 -3.39
C LEU A 38 5.81 -10.38 -3.17
N GLN A 39 5.42 -10.07 -1.93
CA GLN A 39 4.90 -8.72 -1.65
C GLN A 39 5.98 -7.67 -1.87
N GLY A 40 5.69 -6.70 -2.74
CA GLY A 40 6.50 -5.51 -2.95
C GLY A 40 7.89 -5.71 -3.55
N SER A 41 8.15 -6.81 -4.27
CA SER A 41 9.47 -7.09 -4.84
C SER A 41 9.75 -6.37 -6.17
N LEU A 42 8.72 -5.79 -6.81
CA LEU A 42 8.84 -5.15 -8.12
C LEU A 42 8.96 -3.63 -7.99
N MET A 43 9.96 -3.09 -8.70
CA MET A 43 10.08 -1.66 -9.00
C MET A 43 9.65 -1.45 -10.44
N VAL A 44 8.65 -0.61 -10.66
CA VAL A 44 8.03 -0.42 -11.98
C VAL A 44 8.10 1.04 -12.43
N ASP A 45 7.77 1.32 -13.67
CA ASP A 45 7.61 2.67 -14.20
C ASP A 45 6.26 2.83 -14.90
N VAL A 46 5.97 4.05 -15.36
CA VAL A 46 4.80 4.36 -16.20
C VAL A 46 5.27 5.02 -17.49
N ALA A 47 4.52 4.81 -18.57
CA ALA A 47 4.92 5.29 -19.89
C ALA A 47 4.82 6.82 -20.02
N GLY A 48 3.83 7.45 -19.38
CA GLY A 48 3.50 8.86 -19.57
C GLY A 48 3.72 9.75 -18.34
N THR A 49 3.34 11.01 -18.47
CA THR A 49 3.40 12.03 -17.40
C THR A 49 2.18 12.00 -16.47
N TRP A 50 1.17 11.19 -16.81
CA TRP A 50 -0.07 11.03 -16.07
C TRP A 50 -0.45 9.55 -15.98
N LEU A 51 -1.08 9.15 -14.87
CA LEU A 51 -1.59 7.79 -14.72
C LEU A 51 -2.84 7.57 -15.57
N THR A 52 -2.78 6.54 -16.40
CA THR A 52 -3.95 5.95 -17.07
C THR A 52 -4.79 5.11 -16.11
N SER A 53 -5.95 4.63 -16.57
CA SER A 53 -6.77 3.72 -15.78
C SER A 53 -6.07 2.37 -15.57
N GLU A 54 -5.34 1.93 -16.59
CA GLU A 54 -4.55 0.71 -16.63
C GLU A 54 -3.38 0.79 -15.64
N ASP A 55 -2.64 1.91 -15.60
CA ASP A 55 -1.58 2.12 -14.61
C ASP A 55 -2.13 2.02 -13.18
N ARG A 56 -3.30 2.61 -12.92
CA ARG A 56 -3.93 2.56 -11.59
C ARG A 56 -4.34 1.16 -11.18
N GLN A 57 -4.74 0.31 -12.14
CA GLN A 57 -5.04 -1.08 -11.87
C GLN A 57 -3.76 -1.87 -11.61
N PHE A 58 -2.74 -1.67 -12.45
CA PHE A 58 -1.44 -2.32 -12.33
C PHE A 58 -0.75 -1.99 -10.99
N LEU A 59 -0.75 -0.73 -10.57
CA LEU A 59 -0.13 -0.31 -9.31
C LEU A 59 -0.76 -0.94 -8.05
N ARG A 60 -2.00 -1.46 -8.13
CA ARG A 60 -2.64 -2.15 -7.00
C ARG A 60 -2.15 -3.58 -6.79
N GLN A 61 -1.39 -4.12 -7.74
CA GLN A 61 -0.83 -5.46 -7.63
C GLN A 61 0.10 -5.56 -6.41
N PRO A 62 -0.04 -6.60 -5.56
CA PRO A 62 0.74 -6.73 -4.34
C PRO A 62 2.24 -6.92 -4.60
N GLU A 63 2.63 -7.35 -5.80
CA GLU A 63 4.02 -7.51 -6.20
C GLU A 63 4.72 -6.17 -6.41
N VAL A 64 3.99 -5.08 -6.67
CA VAL A 64 4.54 -3.74 -6.87
C VAL A 64 4.87 -3.11 -5.53
N GLY A 65 6.17 -2.93 -5.27
CA GLY A 65 6.70 -2.30 -4.06
C GLY A 65 7.07 -0.84 -4.26
N GLY A 66 7.36 -0.44 -5.50
CA GLY A 66 7.68 0.94 -5.80
C GLY A 66 7.56 1.31 -7.26
N LEU A 67 7.57 2.62 -7.51
CA LEU A 67 7.57 3.24 -8.83
C LEU A 67 8.76 4.18 -8.96
N ILE A 68 9.49 4.07 -10.06
CA ILE A 68 10.60 4.96 -10.41
C ILE A 68 10.12 5.98 -11.45
N ILE A 69 10.32 7.26 -11.15
CA ILE A 69 10.02 8.38 -12.05
C ILE A 69 11.28 8.68 -12.85
N PHE A 70 11.18 8.63 -14.18
CA PHE A 70 12.25 9.00 -15.09
C PHE A 70 12.02 10.39 -15.70
N ALA A 71 13.02 10.91 -16.40
CA ALA A 71 12.94 12.19 -17.10
C ALA A 71 11.73 12.30 -18.05
N ARG A 72 11.34 11.20 -18.72
CA ARG A 72 10.16 11.16 -19.61
C ARG A 72 8.82 11.41 -18.90
N ASN A 73 8.79 11.25 -17.59
CA ASN A 73 7.58 11.42 -16.77
C ASN A 73 7.49 12.83 -16.15
N ILE A 74 8.46 13.72 -16.44
CA ILE A 74 8.62 15.03 -15.82
C ILE A 74 8.45 16.11 -16.90
N GLU A 75 7.38 16.89 -16.80
CA GLU A 75 7.18 18.09 -17.61
C GLU A 75 7.55 19.35 -16.82
N HIS A 76 7.01 19.49 -15.61
CA HIS A 76 7.29 20.61 -14.71
C HIS A 76 6.97 20.25 -13.25
N PRO A 77 7.50 20.96 -12.24
CA PRO A 77 7.37 20.57 -10.83
C PRO A 77 5.94 20.38 -10.33
N ARG A 78 4.99 21.19 -10.82
CA ARG A 78 3.57 21.04 -10.47
C ARG A 78 2.97 19.71 -10.96
N GLN A 79 3.27 19.31 -12.19
CA GLN A 79 2.76 18.06 -12.77
C GLN A 79 3.33 16.86 -12.01
N VAL A 80 4.62 16.88 -11.64
CA VAL A 80 5.22 15.81 -10.81
C VAL A 80 4.56 15.68 -9.45
N ARG A 81 4.18 16.81 -8.81
CA ARG A 81 3.42 16.79 -7.54
C ARG A 81 2.06 16.14 -7.74
N GLU A 82 1.36 16.46 -8.82
CA GLU A 82 0.05 15.89 -9.14
C GLU A 82 0.14 14.40 -9.49
N LEU A 83 1.16 13.99 -10.24
CA LEU A 83 1.47 12.58 -10.51
C LEU A 83 1.77 11.80 -9.22
N SER A 84 2.62 12.36 -8.35
CA SER A 84 2.98 11.74 -7.07
C SER A 84 1.76 11.58 -6.16
N ALA A 85 0.89 12.60 -6.11
CA ALA A 85 -0.37 12.55 -5.36
C ALA A 85 -1.32 11.49 -5.93
N ALA A 86 -1.42 11.39 -7.26
CA ALA A 86 -2.24 10.38 -7.91
C ALA A 86 -1.76 8.95 -7.61
N ILE A 87 -0.44 8.71 -7.58
CA ILE A 87 0.12 7.40 -7.22
C ILE A 87 -0.16 7.08 -5.74
N ARG A 88 0.09 8.04 -4.83
CA ARG A 88 -0.19 7.89 -3.38
C ARG A 88 -1.66 7.62 -3.08
N ALA A 89 -2.58 8.19 -3.86
CA ALA A 89 -4.01 7.95 -3.74
C ALA A 89 -4.40 6.51 -4.14
N VAL A 90 -3.65 5.89 -5.07
CA VAL A 90 -3.85 4.48 -5.44
C VAL A 90 -3.26 3.56 -4.39
N ARG A 91 -1.99 3.77 -4.03
CA ARG A 91 -1.25 2.99 -3.05
C ARG A 91 -0.32 3.90 -2.23
N PRO A 92 -0.69 4.23 -0.98
CA PRO A 92 0.06 5.17 -0.15
C PRO A 92 1.41 4.62 0.31
N ASP A 93 1.58 3.29 0.30
CA ASP A 93 2.75 2.55 0.79
C ASP A 93 3.85 2.32 -0.26
N LEU A 94 3.63 2.65 -1.55
CA LEU A 94 4.65 2.47 -2.59
C LEU A 94 5.90 3.34 -2.35
N LEU A 95 7.10 2.77 -2.55
CA LEU A 95 8.31 3.58 -2.66
C LEU A 95 8.23 4.41 -3.95
N LEU A 96 8.38 5.74 -3.84
CA LEU A 96 8.52 6.61 -5.00
C LEU A 96 9.99 7.03 -5.09
N ALA A 97 10.64 6.64 -6.19
CA ALA A 97 12.03 6.97 -6.46
C ALA A 97 12.15 7.83 -7.71
N VAL A 98 13.29 8.49 -7.85
CA VAL A 98 13.70 9.20 -9.06
C VAL A 98 15.16 8.88 -9.30
N ASP A 99 15.53 8.71 -10.56
CA ASP A 99 16.94 8.57 -10.94
C ASP A 99 17.56 9.97 -11.04
N GLN A 100 18.27 10.40 -9.99
CA GLN A 100 18.89 11.72 -9.87
C GLN A 100 20.38 11.59 -9.57
N GLU A 101 21.14 11.19 -10.59
CA GLU A 101 22.60 11.12 -10.55
C GLU A 101 23.28 12.51 -10.46
N GLY A 102 22.54 13.60 -10.68
CA GLY A 102 23.04 14.98 -10.60
C GLY A 102 23.86 15.44 -11.81
N GLY A 103 24.25 16.72 -11.84
CA GLY A 103 25.20 17.23 -12.85
C GLY A 103 25.10 18.71 -13.22
N ARG A 104 24.00 19.41 -12.92
CA ARG A 104 23.83 20.87 -13.14
C ARG A 104 22.77 21.43 -12.20
#